data_AF-A0A2H9PUE0-F1
#
_entry.id   AF-A0A2H9PUE0-F1
#
_cell.length_a   1.000
_cell.length_b   1.000
_cell.length_c   1.000
_cell.angle_alpha   90.00
_cell.angle_beta   90.00
_cell.angle_gamma   90.00
#
_symmetry.space_group_name_H-M   'P 1'
#
loop_
_entity.id
_entity.type
_entity.pdbx_description
1 polymer ?
#
loop_
_entity_poly.entity_id
_entity_poly.type
_entity_poly.pdbx_seq_one_letter_code
_entity_poly.pdbx_strand_id
1 'polypeptide(L)'
;MRKVEGFKETFQKLKKRGVKIRIATQLTKECADAVKDLKDVAEVRNSPTKGRFIVVDGKEVIFMVLDDKEVHPTYDVGIWVNTPFFASALEELFNLAWKGMKVTIPTGK
;
A
#
# COMPACT_ATOMS: atom_id res chain seq x y z
N MET A 1 7.25 -0.67 7.70
CA MET A 1 6.74 -1.15 6.39
C MET A 1 7.28 -2.57 6.21
N ARG A 2 6.42 -3.60 6.24
CA ARG A 2 6.87 -5.02 6.26
C ARG A 2 6.85 -5.63 4.86
N LYS A 3 7.67 -6.67 4.62
CA LYS A 3 7.68 -7.51 3.40
C LYS A 3 8.04 -6.80 2.07
N VAL A 4 8.49 -5.54 2.11
CA VAL A 4 8.88 -4.76 0.92
C VAL A 4 9.98 -5.45 0.11
N GLU A 5 10.93 -6.07 0.80
CA GLU A 5 12.04 -6.80 0.19
C GLU A 5 11.53 -7.91 -0.73
N GLY A 6 10.49 -8.64 -0.33
CA GLY A 6 9.88 -9.71 -1.12
C GLY A 6 9.11 -9.21 -2.36
N PHE A 7 8.75 -7.93 -2.41
CA PHE A 7 8.03 -7.33 -3.55
C PHE A 7 8.91 -6.50 -4.48
N LYS A 8 10.20 -6.30 -4.15
CA LYS A 8 11.09 -5.40 -4.88
C LYS A 8 11.22 -5.76 -6.36
N GLU A 9 11.46 -7.04 -6.67
CA GLU A 9 11.54 -7.50 -8.07
C GLU A 9 10.21 -7.30 -8.82
N THR A 10 9.09 -7.58 -8.17
CA THR A 10 7.76 -7.41 -8.76
C THR A 10 7.50 -5.94 -9.08
N PHE A 11 7.81 -5.02 -8.16
CA PHE A 11 7.67 -3.58 -8.40
C PHE A 11 8.57 -3.08 -9.53
N GLN A 12 9.80 -3.58 -9.64
CA GLN A 12 10.68 -3.26 -10.76
C GLN A 12 10.08 -3.72 -12.10
N LYS A 13 9.55 -4.94 -12.16
CA LYS A 13 8.88 -5.48 -13.37
C LYS A 13 7.65 -4.64 -13.74
N LEU A 14 6.83 -4.28 -12.76
CA LEU A 14 5.64 -3.44 -12.97
C LEU A 14 6.03 -2.03 -13.43
N LYS A 15 7.05 -1.42 -12.83
CA LYS A 15 7.55 -0.10 -13.23
C LYS A 15 8.05 -0.08 -14.68
N LYS A 16 8.80 -1.12 -15.10
CA LYS A 16 9.24 -1.30 -16.51
C LYS A 16 8.07 -1.39 -17.48
N ARG A 17 6.92 -1.90 -17.04
CA ARG A 17 5.66 -1.96 -17.81
C ARG A 17 4.85 -0.65 -17.77
N GLY A 18 5.34 0.39 -17.10
CA GLY A 18 4.66 1.68 -16.99
C GLY A 18 3.57 1.73 -15.90
N VAL A 19 3.48 0.70 -15.04
CA VAL A 19 2.48 0.66 -13.97
C VAL A 19 2.81 1.70 -12.90
N LYS A 20 1.79 2.46 -12.48
CA LYS A 20 1.91 3.45 -11.40
C LYS A 20 1.67 2.79 -10.04
N ILE A 21 2.73 2.69 -9.25
CA ILE A 21 2.66 2.10 -7.91
C ILE A 21 2.59 3.22 -6.86
N ARG A 22 1.54 3.21 -6.03
CA ARG A 22 1.33 4.14 -4.92
C ARG A 22 1.09 3.37 -3.63
N ILE A 23 1.84 3.71 -2.59
CA ILE A 23 1.79 3.02 -1.30
C ILE A 23 1.46 4.04 -0.22
N ALA A 24 0.31 3.87 0.43
CA ALA A 24 -0.07 4.62 1.62
C ALA A 24 0.21 3.76 2.85
N THR A 25 1.04 4.24 3.77
CA THR A 25 1.35 3.50 5.00
C THR A 25 1.72 4.44 6.14
N GLN A 26 1.77 3.93 7.35
CA GLN A 26 2.31 4.66 8.49
C GLN A 26 3.83 4.73 8.35
N LEU A 27 4.34 5.92 8.05
CA LEU A 27 5.78 6.16 7.97
C LEU A 27 6.35 6.41 9.35
N THR A 28 7.16 5.47 9.83
CA THR A 28 7.93 5.59 11.07
C THR A 28 9.42 5.70 10.73
N LYS A 29 10.28 5.95 11.74
CA LYS A 29 11.74 6.04 11.50
C LYS A 29 12.31 4.74 10.95
N GLU A 30 11.75 3.60 11.38
CA GLU A 30 12.14 2.25 10.94
C GLU A 30 11.76 1.98 9.47
N CYS A 31 10.91 2.82 8.86
CA CYS A 31 10.56 2.71 7.44
C CYS A 31 11.59 3.37 6.51
N ALA A 32 12.60 4.09 7.02
CA ALA A 32 13.47 4.93 6.21
C ALA A 32 14.19 4.17 5.07
N ASP A 33 14.79 3.03 5.39
CA ASP A 33 15.52 2.22 4.39
C ASP A 33 14.57 1.64 3.34
N ALA A 34 13.42 1.11 3.75
CA ALA A 34 12.41 0.59 2.84
C ALA A 34 11.84 1.67 1.90
N VAL A 35 11.63 2.89 2.39
CA VAL A 35 11.18 4.03 1.57
C VAL A 35 12.26 4.43 0.57
N LYS A 36 13.52 4.47 1.00
CA LYS A 36 14.67 4.76 0.12
C LYS A 36 14.79 3.73 -0.99
N ASP A 37 14.60 2.45 -0.68
CA ASP A 37 14.65 1.35 -1.62
C ASP A 37 13.51 1.36 -2.65
N LEU A 38 12.37 1.95 -2.28
CA LEU A 38 11.19 2.03 -3.14
C LEU A 38 11.14 3.30 -3.99
N LYS A 39 11.97 4.31 -3.70
CA LYS A 39 11.88 5.65 -4.30
C LYS A 39 11.83 5.65 -5.84
N ASP A 40 12.52 4.70 -6.47
CA ASP A 40 12.66 4.62 -7.93
C ASP A 40 11.51 3.84 -8.59
N VAL A 41 10.78 3.02 -7.81
CA VAL A 41 9.73 2.11 -8.31
C VAL A 41 8.32 2.50 -7.87
N ALA A 42 8.16 3.18 -6.73
CA ALA A 42 6.86 3.50 -6.15
C ALA A 42 6.88 4.87 -5.45
N GLU A 43 5.72 5.54 -5.46
CA GLU A 43 5.50 6.71 -4.62
C GLU A 43 4.94 6.25 -3.26
N VAL A 44 5.59 6.67 -2.18
CA VAL A 44 5.16 6.33 -0.82
C VAL A 44 4.71 7.58 -0.09
N ARG A 45 3.54 7.52 0.56
CA ARG A 45 3.05 8.61 1.41
C ARG A 45 2.60 8.12 2.78
N ASN A 46 2.76 8.99 3.78
CA ASN A 46 2.28 8.77 5.12
C ASN A 46 0.75 8.84 5.18
N SER A 47 0.13 7.83 5.78
CA SER A 47 -1.30 7.76 6.03
C SER A 47 -1.58 7.29 7.46
N PRO A 48 -2.46 7.96 8.22
CA PRO A 48 -2.90 7.48 9.53
C PRO A 48 -3.88 6.30 9.43
N THR A 49 -4.48 6.08 8.26
CA THR A 49 -5.50 5.06 8.03
C THR A 49 -4.98 3.67 8.36
N LYS A 50 -5.72 2.96 9.21
CA LYS A 50 -5.49 1.54 9.49
C LYS A 50 -6.32 0.73 8.51
N GLY A 51 -5.65 0.03 7.62
CA GLY A 51 -6.28 -0.83 6.62
C GLY A 51 -5.21 -1.49 5.76
N ARG A 52 -5.47 -2.72 5.32
CA ARG A 52 -4.56 -3.47 4.44
C ARG A 52 -5.34 -3.90 3.22
N PHE A 53 -5.16 -3.17 2.14
CA PHE A 53 -5.77 -3.49 0.86
C PHE A 53 -4.87 -3.07 -0.30
N ILE A 54 -5.11 -3.66 -1.46
CA ILE A 54 -4.47 -3.39 -2.73
C ILE A 54 -5.58 -3.32 -3.76
N VAL A 55 -5.59 -2.26 -4.57
CA VAL A 55 -6.45 -2.17 -5.76
C VAL A 55 -5.58 -2.24 -7.00
N VAL A 56 -5.94 -3.09 -7.95
CA VAL A 56 -5.22 -3.29 -9.21
C VAL A 56 -6.12 -2.89 -10.36
N ASP A 57 -5.66 -1.89 -11.14
CA ASP A 57 -6.28 -1.38 -12.37
C ASP A 57 -7.78 -1.03 -12.25
N GLY A 58 -8.25 -0.72 -11.04
CA GLY A 58 -9.67 -0.47 -10.75
C GLY A 58 -10.57 -1.68 -11.00
N LYS A 59 -10.02 -2.90 -11.05
CA LYS A 59 -10.74 -4.15 -11.37
C LYS A 59 -10.74 -5.17 -10.24
N GLU A 60 -9.63 -5.23 -9.52
CA GLU A 60 -9.41 -6.25 -8.50
C GLU A 60 -9.05 -5.60 -7.17
N VAL A 61 -9.56 -6.17 -6.09
CA VAL A 61 -9.22 -5.77 -4.73
C VAL A 61 -8.75 -6.99 -3.96
N ILE A 62 -7.62 -6.85 -3.29
CA ILE A 62 -7.19 -7.74 -2.22
C ILE A 62 -7.28 -6.95 -0.93
N PHE A 63 -7.92 -7.47 0.11
CA PHE A 63 -7.95 -6.83 1.41
C PHE A 63 -7.89 -7.85 2.54
N MET A 64 -7.28 -7.45 3.65
CA MET A 64 -7.18 -8.28 4.84
C MET A 64 -8.33 -7.97 5.78
N VAL A 65 -8.89 -9.01 6.41
CA VAL A 65 -10.07 -8.89 7.27
C VAL A 65 -9.70 -8.47 8.70
N LEU A 66 -8.50 -8.84 9.14
CA LEU A 66 -8.04 -8.69 10.52
C LEU A 66 -6.93 -7.63 10.65
N ASP A 67 -6.78 -7.04 11.84
CA ASP A 67 -5.60 -6.24 12.18
C ASP A 67 -4.44 -7.17 12.53
N ASP A 68 -3.36 -7.16 11.74
CA ASP A 68 -2.20 -8.03 11.96
C ASP A 68 -1.36 -7.66 13.18
N LYS A 69 -1.72 -6.59 13.90
CA LYS A 69 -1.15 -6.29 15.21
C LYS A 69 -1.79 -7.14 16.32
N GLU A 70 -3.00 -7.64 16.10
CA GLU A 70 -3.79 -8.34 17.12
C GLU A 70 -3.87 -9.85 16.86
N VAL A 71 -3.50 -10.30 15.66
CA VAL A 71 -3.58 -11.71 15.27
C VAL A 71 -2.23 -12.26 14.84
N HIS A 72 -1.96 -13.52 15.18
CA HIS A 72 -0.79 -14.22 14.69
C HIS A 72 -0.86 -14.35 13.16
N PRO A 73 0.25 -14.17 12.40
CA PRO A 73 0.22 -14.19 10.93
C PRO A 73 -0.40 -15.43 10.27
N THR A 74 -0.43 -16.57 10.97
CA THR A 74 -1.04 -17.82 10.50
C THR A 74 -2.57 -17.82 10.51
N TYR A 75 -3.19 -16.89 11.24
CA TYR A 75 -4.64 -16.72 11.31
C TYR A 75 -5.13 -15.53 10.47
N ASP A 76 -4.22 -14.81 9.83
CA ASP A 76 -4.56 -13.67 8.99
C ASP A 76 -5.29 -14.15 7.73
N VAL A 77 -6.37 -13.46 7.37
CA VAL A 77 -7.24 -13.82 6.24
C VAL A 77 -7.28 -12.67 5.25
N GLY A 78 -6.93 -12.98 4.00
CA GLY A 78 -7.05 -12.07 2.87
C GLY A 78 -8.16 -12.53 1.93
N ILE A 79 -8.98 -11.59 1.48
CA ILE A 79 -10.01 -11.80 0.47
C ILE A 79 -9.54 -11.12 -0.81
N TRP A 80 -9.52 -11.88 -1.90
CA TRP A 80 -9.33 -11.35 -3.25
C TRP A 80 -10.64 -11.45 -4.03
N VAL A 81 -11.04 -10.34 -4.64
CA VAL A 81 -12.24 -10.25 -5.46
C VAL A 81 -11.94 -9.52 -6.76
N ASN A 82 -12.44 -10.06 -7.88
CA ASN A 82 -12.47 -9.39 -9.18
C ASN A 82 -13.86 -8.78 -9.37
N THR A 83 -13.96 -7.49 -9.10
CA THR A 83 -15.21 -6.73 -9.10
C THR A 83 -14.94 -5.30 -9.53
N PRO A 84 -14.98 -5.00 -10.84
CA PRO A 84 -14.67 -3.66 -11.33
C PRO A 84 -15.51 -2.56 -10.70
N PHE A 85 -16.80 -2.82 -10.41
CA PHE A 85 -17.69 -1.85 -9.78
C PHE A 85 -17.22 -1.42 -8.38
N PHE A 86 -16.84 -2.37 -7.54
CA PHE A 86 -16.37 -2.05 -6.19
C PHE A 86 -14.91 -1.58 -6.19
N ALA A 87 -14.06 -2.19 -7.02
CA ALA A 87 -12.65 -1.83 -7.13
C ALA A 87 -12.47 -0.38 -7.60
N SER A 88 -13.25 0.08 -8.59
CA SER A 88 -13.19 1.47 -9.05
C SER A 88 -13.63 2.46 -7.97
N ALA A 89 -14.72 2.17 -7.25
CA ALA A 89 -15.19 3.01 -6.15
C ALA A 89 -14.13 3.12 -5.03
N LEU A 90 -13.49 2.00 -4.68
CA LEU A 90 -12.43 2.00 -3.66
C LEU A 90 -11.17 2.73 -4.15
N GLU A 91 -10.81 2.60 -5.43
CA GLU A 91 -9.71 3.36 -6.05
C GLU A 91 -9.98 4.87 -6.02
N GLU A 92 -11.19 5.32 -6.30
CA GLU A 92 -11.57 6.73 -6.21
C GLU A 92 -11.42 7.28 -4.79
N LEU A 93 -11.90 6.53 -3.78
CA LEU A 93 -11.72 6.86 -2.37
C LEU A 93 -10.24 6.94 -1.99
N PHE A 94 -9.43 5.98 -2.44
CA PHE A 94 -7.98 6.01 -2.24
C PHE A 94 -7.35 7.24 -2.90
N ASN A 95 -7.71 7.55 -4.14
CA ASN A 95 -7.19 8.71 -4.87
C ASN A 95 -7.56 10.04 -4.22
N LEU A 96 -8.77 10.16 -3.66
CA LEU A 96 -9.20 11.33 -2.90
C LEU A 96 -8.33 11.49 -1.64
N ALA A 97 -8.18 10.42 -0.86
CA ALA A 97 -7.34 10.43 0.33
C ALA A 97 -5.87 10.72 0.00
N TRP A 98 -5.36 10.15 -1.09
CA TRP A 98 -3.96 10.27 -1.55
C TRP A 98 -3.52 11.73 -1.70
N LYS A 99 -4.41 12.59 -2.22
CA LYS A 99 -4.14 14.02 -2.42
C LYS A 99 -3.78 14.75 -1.12
N GLY A 100 -4.34 14.32 0.02
CA GLY A 100 -4.07 14.89 1.34
C GLY A 100 -2.86 14.28 2.07
N MET A 101 -2.30 13.17 1.57
CA MET A 101 -1.18 12.48 2.22
C MET A 101 0.16 13.17 1.93
N LYS A 102 1.07 13.16 2.92
CA LYS A 102 2.42 13.77 2.81
C LYS A 102 3.48 12.70 2.59
N VAL A 103 4.56 13.05 1.89
CA VAL A 103 5.71 12.16 1.63
C VAL A 103 6.65 12.05 2.86
N THR A 104 6.50 12.93 3.85
CA THR A 104 7.44 13.04 4.96
C THR A 104 7.09 12.09 6.11
N ILE A 105 8.11 11.48 6.70
CA ILE A 105 8.02 10.86 8.03
C ILE A 105 7.60 11.97 9.00
N PRO A 106 6.52 11.82 9.80
CA PRO A 106 6.14 12.80 10.79
C PRO A 106 7.32 13.01 11.76
N THR A 107 7.95 14.18 11.72
CA THR A 107 8.80 14.64 12.81
C THR A 107 7.86 14.99 13.96
N GLY A 108 7.76 14.09 14.93
CA GLY A 108 6.96 14.34 16.13
C GLY A 108 7.41 15.63 16.81
N LYS A 109 6.43 16.39 17.31
CA LYS A 109 6.57 17.01 18.62
C LYS A 109 6.27 15.94 19.67
#